data_AF-A0AAD9B888-F1
#
_entry.id   AF-A0AAD9B888-F1
#
_cell.length_a   1.000
_cell.length_b   1.000
_cell.length_c   1.000
_cell.angle_alpha   90.00
_cell.angle_beta   90.00
_cell.angle_gamma   90.00
#
_symmetry.space_group_name_H-M   'P 1'
#
loop_
_entity.id
_entity.type
_entity.pdbx_description
1 polymer ?
#
loop_
_entity_poly.entity_id
_entity_poly.type
_entity_poly.pdbx_seq_one_letter_code
_entity_poly.pdbx_strand_id
1 'polypeptide(L)'
;MSDRAVMPPMAPFTRGCKERASLPVGWLRGQTRERLPGVMYLQYGEQTQQVRLPAELSGEDALRALFVSAFPQQLTMKMLQSPNMAIYIKDTSRNVYYDLEDIR
;
A
#
# COMPACT_ATOMS: atom_id res chain seq x y z
N MET A 1 -79.38 -19.10 10.72
CA MET A 1 -78.92 -17.95 9.91
C MET A 1 -77.56 -17.50 10.43
N SER A 2 -76.77 -16.95 9.51
CA SER A 2 -75.44 -16.31 9.69
C SER A 2 -74.22 -17.21 9.53
N ASP A 3 -73.96 -17.53 8.26
CA ASP A 3 -72.75 -17.15 7.52
C ASP A 3 -71.70 -16.34 8.29
N ARG A 4 -70.45 -16.81 8.27
CA ARG A 4 -69.28 -15.92 8.39
C ARG A 4 -68.05 -16.46 7.67
N ALA A 5 -67.54 -15.60 6.78
CA ALA A 5 -66.14 -15.40 6.35
C ALA A 5 -65.51 -16.34 5.30
N VAL A 6 -65.60 -15.92 4.03
CA VAL A 6 -64.50 -15.37 3.18
C VAL A 6 -63.07 -15.90 3.39
N MET A 7 -62.51 -16.58 2.38
CA MET A 7 -61.32 -16.19 1.56
C MET A 7 -60.85 -17.33 0.62
N PRO A 8 -60.58 -17.08 -0.69
CA PRO A 8 -59.89 -18.00 -1.60
C PRO A 8 -58.38 -17.69 -1.65
N PRO A 9 -57.63 -18.16 -2.67
CA PRO A 9 -57.08 -19.49 -2.89
C PRO A 9 -55.64 -19.62 -2.32
N MET A 10 -55.22 -20.80 -1.86
CA MET A 10 -53.80 -21.02 -1.56
C MET A 10 -53.06 -21.34 -2.87
N ALA A 11 -52.62 -20.26 -3.54
CA ALA A 11 -51.76 -20.31 -4.71
C ALA A 11 -50.38 -20.93 -4.36
N PRO A 12 -49.69 -21.51 -5.35
CA PRO A 12 -48.73 -22.59 -5.16
C PRO A 12 -47.38 -22.12 -4.60
N PHE A 13 -46.78 -22.95 -3.74
CA PHE A 13 -45.39 -22.79 -3.32
C PHE A 13 -44.47 -22.96 -4.53
N THR A 14 -44.03 -21.86 -5.11
CA THR A 14 -43.00 -21.89 -6.16
C THR A 14 -41.67 -22.11 -5.46
N ARG A 15 -41.14 -23.34 -5.52
CA ARG A 15 -39.76 -23.66 -5.12
C ARG A 15 -38.79 -23.09 -6.17
N GLY A 16 -38.63 -21.77 -6.15
CA GLY A 16 -37.61 -21.07 -6.90
C GLY A 16 -36.27 -21.12 -6.18
N CYS A 17 -35.22 -21.21 -7.00
CA CYS A 17 -33.84 -20.88 -6.65
C CYS A 17 -33.12 -21.86 -5.71
N LYS A 18 -32.63 -22.98 -6.27
CA LYS A 18 -31.30 -23.46 -5.88
C LYS A 18 -30.30 -22.43 -6.38
N GLU A 19 -30.08 -21.38 -5.61
CA GLU A 19 -28.89 -20.55 -5.74
C GLU A 19 -27.70 -21.50 -5.64
N ARG A 20 -27.05 -21.75 -6.78
CA ARG A 20 -25.72 -22.34 -6.78
C ARG A 20 -24.81 -21.30 -6.16
N ALA A 21 -24.56 -21.44 -4.86
CA ALA A 21 -23.44 -20.75 -4.23
C ALA A 21 -22.14 -21.40 -4.75
N SER A 22 -21.72 -21.04 -5.96
CA SER A 22 -20.31 -21.12 -6.28
C SER A 22 -19.65 -20.07 -5.40
N LEU A 23 -19.07 -20.49 -4.29
CA LEU A 23 -18.08 -19.67 -3.62
C LEU A 23 -17.04 -19.35 -4.70
N PRO A 24 -16.75 -18.08 -5.00
CA PRO A 24 -15.52 -17.81 -5.71
C PRO A 24 -14.44 -18.38 -4.80
N VAL A 25 -13.76 -19.45 -5.24
CA VAL A 25 -12.35 -19.64 -4.88
C VAL A 25 -11.60 -18.54 -5.65
N GLY A 26 -11.94 -17.31 -5.30
CA GLY A 26 -11.16 -16.15 -5.62
C GLY A 26 -9.91 -16.37 -4.83
N TRP A 27 -8.82 -16.64 -5.55
CA TRP A 27 -7.50 -16.30 -5.07
C TRP A 27 -7.58 -14.84 -4.63
N LEU A 28 -7.87 -14.62 -3.34
CA LEU A 28 -7.58 -13.38 -2.68
C LEU A 28 -6.06 -13.32 -2.68
N ARG A 29 -5.51 -12.77 -3.77
CA ARG A 29 -4.22 -12.08 -3.79
C ARG A 29 -4.37 -10.82 -2.93
N GLY A 30 -4.82 -11.01 -1.68
CA GLY A 30 -5.05 -10.02 -0.65
C GLY A 30 -3.74 -9.65 0.02
N GLN A 31 -2.74 -9.32 -0.79
CA GLN A 31 -1.62 -8.49 -0.34
C GLN A 31 -1.60 -7.12 -1.02
N THR A 32 -2.60 -6.78 -1.82
CA THR A 32 -3.00 -5.38 -1.93
C THR A 32 -3.83 -5.03 -0.71
N ARG A 33 -3.17 -5.07 0.46
CA ARG A 33 -3.50 -4.16 1.55
C ARG A 33 -3.65 -2.81 0.87
N GLU A 34 -4.78 -2.16 1.03
CA GLU A 34 -4.84 -0.72 0.87
C GLU A 34 -3.77 -0.16 1.82
N ARG A 35 -2.54 -0.09 1.32
CA ARG A 35 -1.39 0.40 2.06
C ARG A 35 -1.67 1.89 2.06
N LEU A 36 -2.20 2.38 3.18
CA LEU A 36 -2.07 3.78 3.53
C LEU A 36 -0.68 4.22 3.08
N PRO A 37 -0.56 5.32 2.29
CA PRO A 37 0.72 5.70 1.73
C PRO A 37 1.71 5.81 2.88
N GLY A 38 2.70 4.92 2.88
CA GLY A 38 3.75 4.94 3.89
C GLY A 38 4.38 6.33 3.92
N VAL A 39 4.97 6.71 5.03
CA VAL A 39 5.72 7.96 5.12
C VAL A 39 7.19 7.60 5.26
N MET A 40 8.04 8.30 4.52
CA MET A 40 9.49 8.25 4.70
C MET A 40 9.99 9.59 5.23
N TYR A 41 11.05 9.53 6.03
CA TYR A 41 11.78 10.70 6.50
C TYR A 41 13.16 10.67 5.87
N LEU A 42 13.45 11.68 5.07
CA LEU A 42 14.76 11.87 4.43
C LEU A 42 15.53 12.89 5.26
N GLN A 43 16.74 12.53 5.68
CA GLN A 43 17.59 13.42 6.47
C GLN A 43 18.84 13.80 5.69
N TYR A 44 19.16 15.08 5.66
CA TYR A 44 20.42 15.60 5.15
C TYR A 44 20.94 16.70 6.10
N GLY A 45 22.06 16.43 6.75
CA GLY A 45 22.55 17.26 7.86
C GLY A 45 21.52 17.40 8.97
N GLU A 46 21.21 18.64 9.33
CA GLU A 46 20.21 19.00 10.35
C GLU A 46 18.77 19.06 9.80
N GLN A 47 18.58 18.89 8.49
CA GLN A 47 17.26 18.98 7.86
C GLN A 47 16.63 17.59 7.72
N THR A 48 15.38 17.47 8.13
CA THR A 48 14.55 16.27 7.92
C THR A 48 13.32 16.65 7.11
N GLN A 49 13.10 15.95 6.00
CA GLN A 49 11.95 16.13 5.12
C GLN A 49 11.07 14.88 5.14
N GLN A 50 9.77 15.09 5.31
CA GLN A 50 8.77 14.03 5.27
C GLN A 50 8.24 13.89 3.85
N VAL A 51 8.34 12.70 3.26
CA VAL A 51 7.82 12.40 1.92
C VAL A 51 6.85 11.21 1.97
N ARG A 52 5.88 11.20 1.06
CA ARG A 52 5.00 10.04 0.88
C ARG A 52 5.80 8.95 0.18
N LEU A 53 5.74 7.74 0.70
CA LEU A 53 6.31 6.54 0.12
C LEU A 53 5.68 6.31 -1.26
N PRO A 54 6.45 6.42 -2.36
CA PRO A 54 5.96 6.08 -3.68
C PRO A 54 5.54 4.60 -3.73
N ALA A 55 4.47 4.32 -4.49
CA ALA A 55 3.94 2.96 -4.62
C ALA A 55 4.98 1.96 -5.16
N GLU A 56 5.90 2.45 -5.99
CA GLU A 56 6.93 1.68 -6.68
C GLU A 56 8.31 2.30 -6.41
N LEU A 57 8.80 2.18 -5.17
CA LEU A 57 10.23 2.36 -4.92
C LEU A 57 10.97 1.10 -5.34
N SER A 58 11.37 1.08 -6.61
CA SER A 58 12.20 0.01 -7.15
C SER A 58 13.57 0.56 -7.46
N GLY A 59 14.55 0.24 -6.61
CA GLY A 59 15.95 0.52 -6.84
C GLY A 59 16.46 1.83 -6.25
N GLU A 60 17.79 1.92 -6.28
CA GLU A 60 18.54 3.00 -5.68
C GLU A 60 18.33 4.35 -6.38
N ASP A 61 18.22 4.36 -7.71
CA ASP A 61 17.99 5.60 -8.47
C ASP A 61 16.70 6.31 -8.07
N ALA A 62 15.65 5.56 -7.71
CA ALA A 62 14.40 6.14 -7.23
C ALA A 62 14.58 6.85 -5.88
N LEU A 63 15.41 6.29 -4.99
CA LEU A 63 15.75 6.93 -3.71
C LEU A 63 16.64 8.15 -3.92
N ARG A 64 17.64 8.07 -4.81
CA ARG A 64 18.48 9.20 -5.18
C ARG A 64 17.62 10.35 -5.74
N ALA A 65 16.66 10.05 -6.61
CA ALA A 65 15.72 11.04 -7.14
C ALA A 65 14.84 11.68 -6.06
N LEU A 66 14.39 10.90 -5.06
CA LEU A 66 13.64 11.43 -3.93
C LEU A 66 14.46 12.44 -3.12
N PHE A 67 15.73 12.15 -2.83
CA PHE A 67 16.62 13.10 -2.13
C PHE A 67 16.81 14.40 -2.92
N VAL A 68 17.01 14.33 -4.24
CA VAL A 68 17.08 15.54 -5.08
C VAL A 68 15.77 16.31 -5.05
N SER A 69 14.62 15.63 -5.08
CA SER A 69 13.31 16.30 -5.04
C SER A 69 13.03 16.98 -3.69
N ALA A 70 13.51 16.40 -2.59
CA ALA A 70 13.31 16.92 -1.24
C ALA A 70 14.30 18.04 -0.89
N PHE A 71 15.50 18.00 -1.47
CA PHE A 71 16.59 18.95 -1.21
C PHE A 71 17.18 19.55 -2.49
N PRO A 72 16.38 20.14 -3.40
CA PRO A 72 16.83 20.51 -4.75
C PRO A 72 17.91 21.61 -4.77
N GLN A 73 18.02 22.39 -3.70
CA GLN A 73 19.03 23.45 -3.56
C GLN A 73 20.37 22.93 -3.01
N GLN A 74 20.40 21.73 -2.43
CA GLN A 74 21.56 21.19 -1.71
C GLN A 74 22.09 19.91 -2.37
N LEU A 75 21.21 19.12 -2.99
CA LEU A 75 21.53 17.84 -3.61
C LEU A 75 21.22 17.87 -5.10
N THR A 76 22.08 17.24 -5.87
CA THR A 76 21.88 16.99 -7.31
C THR A 76 22.12 15.52 -7.61
N MET A 77 21.51 15.02 -8.69
CA MET A 77 21.63 13.61 -9.06
C MET A 77 23.09 13.20 -9.30
N LYS A 78 23.89 14.08 -9.91
CA LYS A 78 25.33 13.84 -10.15
C LYS A 78 26.13 13.65 -8.87
N MET A 79 25.78 14.37 -7.80
CA MET A 79 26.43 14.22 -6.50
C MET A 79 26.09 12.87 -5.88
N LEU A 80 24.80 12.51 -5.87
CA LEU A 80 24.35 11.21 -5.36
C LEU A 80 24.84 10.04 -6.21
N GLN A 81 25.20 10.27 -7.48
CA GLN A 81 25.85 9.30 -8.39
C GLN A 81 27.34 9.12 -8.17
N SER A 82 27.96 9.98 -7.38
CA SER A 82 29.37 9.88 -7.04
C SER A 82 29.63 8.71 -6.10
N PRO A 83 30.73 7.94 -6.27
CA PRO A 83 31.14 6.90 -5.33
C PRO A 83 31.50 7.45 -3.93
N ASN A 84 31.62 8.78 -3.80
CA ASN A 84 31.89 9.44 -2.52
C ASN A 84 30.61 9.72 -1.69
N MET A 85 29.43 9.39 -2.20
CA MET A 85 28.16 9.53 -1.50
C MET A 85 27.48 8.18 -1.36
N ALA A 86 26.89 7.94 -0.19
CA ALA A 86 26.10 6.75 0.11
C ALA A 86 24.78 7.16 0.77
N ILE A 87 23.75 6.34 0.57
CA ILE A 87 22.44 6.52 1.20
C ILE A 87 22.28 5.44 2.27
N TYR A 88 21.92 5.87 3.48
CA TYR A 88 21.73 4.97 4.60
C TYR A 88 20.27 4.87 5.02
N ILE A 89 19.86 3.67 5.44
CA ILE A 89 18.58 3.41 6.10
C ILE A 89 18.84 3.29 7.60
N LYS A 90 18.20 4.17 8.38
CA LYS A 90 18.25 4.11 9.84
C LYS A 90 17.23 3.11 10.38
N ASP A 91 17.71 2.10 11.08
CA ASP A 91 16.89 1.26 11.94
C ASP A 91 16.85 1.87 13.34
N THR A 92 15.70 2.46 13.69
CA THR A 92 15.50 3.13 14.98
C THR A 92 15.46 2.15 16.15
N SER A 93 15.13 0.87 15.92
CA SER A 93 15.05 -0.13 16.98
C SER A 93 16.44 -0.58 17.46
N ARG A 94 17.37 -0.70 16.51
CA ARG A 94 18.77 -1.09 16.77
C ARG A 94 19.71 0.10 16.86
N ASN A 95 19.24 1.29 16.46
CA ASN A 95 20.03 2.51 16.28
C ASN A 95 21.26 2.27 15.36
N VAL A 96 21.06 1.51 14.29
CA VAL A 96 22.08 1.17 13.28
C VAL A 96 21.69 1.77 11.94
N TYR A 97 22.69 2.14 11.15
CA TYR A 97 22.54 2.60 9.78
C TYR A 97 23.03 1.50 8.84
N TYR A 98 22.15 1.06 7.93
CA TYR A 98 22.50 0.13 6.86
C TYR A 98 22.73 0.91 5.58
N ASP A 99 23.82 0.58 4.87
CA ASP A 99 24.01 1.10 3.51
C ASP A 99 22.95 0.48 2.60
N LEU A 100 22.40 1.27 1.69
CA LEU A 100 21.44 0.80 0.71
C LEU A 100 22.04 -0.31 -0.19
N GLU A 101 23.32 -0.20 -0.53
CA GLU A 101 24.02 -1.14 -1.40
C GLU A 101 24.26 -2.51 -0.73
N ASP A 102 24.26 -2.59 0.61
CA ASP A 102 24.51 -3.82 1.37
C ASP A 102 23.24 -4.64 1.67
N ILE A 103 22.06 -4.15 1.26
CA ILE A 103 20.80 -4.88 1.44
C ILE A 103 20.69 -5.95 0.34
N ARG A 104 21.28 -7.12 0.60
CA ARG A 104 21.25 -8.30 -0.26
C ARG A 104 20.29 -9.37 0.23
#